data_AF-A0A2V2PMK5-F1
#
_entry.id   AF-A0A2V2PMK5-F1
#
_cell.length_a   1.000
_cell.length_b   1.000
_cell.length_c   1.000
_cell.angle_alpha   90.00
_cell.angle_beta   90.00
_cell.angle_gamma   90.00
#
_symmetry.space_group_name_H-M   'P 1'
#
loop_
_entity.id
_entity.type
_entity.pdbx_description
1 polymer ?
#
loop_
_entity_poly.entity_id
_entity_poly.type
_entity_poly.pdbx_seq_one_letter_code
_entity_poly.pdbx_strand_id
1 'polypeptide(L)'
;AAVALAATGLAALPSSAVAAADGIVVQYRTSASGASADQSEPWLKVRNAGSTSVPLSSVKVRYYFKADSASAAYRFACSWAVKGCANITGTFGTLANPTATADRYLEIGFTPGAGSLAPGADTGDLQLRFHQASWASLIQSDDYSFGPERTTYGDWSKVTAQVNGSLVWGQAPGGNNPTDPPTNPPTDPPGDGARLFDDFNYSSHTDPKISANGWSVRSNSGGPGVPGATWAPENVTFASQSGNSVMNLETSTAGTGASTKHTEILTKSMKFKNGTYASRVRFSDAPRSGPDGDRIVQTFFTINDLTAPMAKDYAEYDFEYLPNGGWGEPANILYTTSWDTYRPDPWEAVNQHSSDRRSYAGWHDLVVTIDDNQITYYVDGQHFGTHGAAFLPERPMSINFNQWLIDLEGQPSTTPRAYDQQVDYVLHVKDQVLTPAQVNAMVGSYRSAGKTFEDTVPGS
;
A
#
# COMPACT_ATOMS: atom_id res chain seq x y z
N ALA A 1 3.26 -14.72 81.58
CA ALA A 1 3.10 -15.11 80.17
C ALA A 1 1.89 -14.36 79.62
N ALA A 2 2.13 -13.27 78.89
CA ALA A 2 1.08 -12.42 78.34
C ALA A 2 1.35 -12.25 76.84
N VAL A 3 0.32 -12.56 76.07
CA VAL A 3 0.29 -12.72 74.61
C VAL A 3 0.27 -11.35 73.95
N ALA A 4 1.21 -11.10 73.03
CA ALA A 4 1.21 -9.91 72.18
C ALA A 4 0.32 -10.15 70.96
N LEU A 5 -0.80 -9.42 70.90
CA LEU A 5 -1.62 -9.27 69.69
C LEU A 5 -0.93 -8.27 68.76
N ALA A 6 -0.51 -8.72 67.58
CA ALA A 6 -0.14 -7.84 66.47
C ALA A 6 -1.36 -7.61 65.59
N ALA A 7 -1.88 -6.38 65.58
CA ALA A 7 -2.92 -5.95 64.65
C ALA A 7 -2.26 -5.53 63.32
N THR A 8 -2.41 -6.36 62.29
CA THR A 8 -2.04 -6.03 60.91
C THR A 8 -3.18 -5.25 60.26
N GLY A 9 -2.91 -3.99 59.90
CA GLY A 9 -3.82 -3.18 59.10
C GLY A 9 -3.94 -3.74 57.68
N LEU A 10 -5.16 -4.11 57.27
CA LEU A 10 -5.49 -4.36 55.88
C LEU A 10 -5.44 -3.03 55.13
N ALA A 11 -4.41 -2.80 54.33
CA ALA A 11 -4.45 -1.78 53.30
C ALA A 11 -5.37 -2.29 52.18
N ALA A 12 -6.61 -1.80 52.16
CA ALA A 12 -7.50 -1.96 51.01
C ALA A 12 -6.87 -1.20 49.82
N LEU A 13 -6.34 -1.94 48.85
CA LEU A 13 -5.97 -1.37 47.56
C LEU A 13 -7.25 -0.86 46.89
N PRO A 14 -7.25 0.34 46.30
CA PRO A 14 -8.41 0.81 45.55
C PRO A 14 -8.59 -0.13 44.35
N SER A 15 -9.73 -0.82 44.32
CA SER A 15 -10.20 -1.49 43.11
C SER A 15 -10.46 -0.40 42.09
N SER A 16 -9.60 -0.29 41.07
CA SER A 16 -9.88 0.51 39.88
C SER A 16 -11.06 -0.13 39.16
N ALA A 17 -12.27 0.17 39.62
CA ALA A 17 -13.48 -0.07 38.86
C ALA A 17 -13.32 0.71 37.55
N VAL A 18 -13.13 -0.02 36.45
CA VAL A 18 -13.19 0.52 35.10
C VAL A 18 -14.58 1.14 34.98
N ALA A 19 -14.64 2.47 35.00
CA ALA A 19 -15.86 3.22 34.75
C ALA A 19 -16.48 2.68 33.44
N ALA A 20 -17.80 2.47 33.45
CA ALA A 20 -18.54 1.99 32.28
C ALA A 20 -18.15 2.80 31.05
N ALA A 21 -17.46 2.15 30.11
CA ALA A 21 -16.98 2.82 28.91
C ALA A 21 -18.19 3.13 28.02
N ASP A 22 -18.48 4.41 27.82
CA ASP A 22 -19.25 4.86 26.67
C ASP A 22 -18.50 4.41 25.42
N GLY A 23 -18.96 3.35 24.72
CA GLY A 23 -18.29 2.87 23.52
C GLY A 23 -18.52 1.41 23.13
N ILE A 24 -17.57 0.86 22.37
CA ILE A 24 -17.56 -0.52 21.90
C ILE A 24 -16.86 -1.42 22.93
N VAL A 25 -17.37 -2.64 23.09
CA VAL A 25 -16.75 -3.72 23.88
C VAL A 25 -16.53 -4.92 22.96
N VAL A 26 -15.34 -5.54 23.03
CA VAL A 26 -15.06 -6.78 22.29
C VAL A 26 -14.99 -7.97 23.23
N GLN A 27 -15.76 -8.99 22.88
CA GLN A 27 -15.76 -10.28 23.55
C GLN A 27 -15.05 -11.31 22.69
N TYR A 28 -14.30 -12.19 23.32
CA TYR A 28 -13.51 -13.22 22.65
C TYR A 28 -13.82 -14.59 23.24
N ARG A 29 -13.71 -15.60 22.37
CA ARG A 29 -13.45 -16.99 22.74
C ARG A 29 -12.60 -17.66 21.67
N THR A 30 -12.03 -18.82 21.99
CA THR A 30 -11.37 -19.69 21.02
C THR A 30 -11.96 -21.11 21.09
N SER A 31 -12.07 -21.74 19.93
CA SER A 31 -12.30 -23.19 19.79
C SER A 31 -11.01 -23.98 19.55
N ALA A 32 -9.90 -23.31 19.23
CA ALA A 32 -8.57 -23.88 19.08
C ALA A 32 -7.71 -23.58 20.32
N SER A 33 -8.00 -24.23 21.45
CA SER A 33 -7.35 -23.98 22.74
C SER A 33 -5.95 -24.57 22.90
N GLY A 34 -5.46 -25.31 21.89
CA GLY A 34 -4.12 -25.90 21.90
C GLY A 34 -3.02 -24.84 21.85
N ALA A 35 -1.89 -25.11 22.53
CA ALA A 35 -0.69 -24.28 22.45
C ALA A 35 -0.16 -24.13 21.02
N SER A 36 -0.45 -25.13 20.17
CA SER A 36 -0.27 -25.09 18.72
C SER A 36 -1.56 -25.54 18.03
N ALA A 37 -1.77 -25.07 16.80
CA ALA A 37 -2.91 -25.47 15.97
C ALA A 37 -2.63 -25.19 14.48
N ASP A 38 -3.28 -25.92 13.58
CA ASP A 38 -3.16 -25.70 12.13
C ASP A 38 -3.81 -24.37 11.69
N GLN A 39 -4.69 -23.82 12.53
CA GLN A 39 -5.31 -22.51 12.38
C GLN A 39 -5.65 -21.92 13.75
N SER A 40 -5.56 -20.61 13.86
CA SER A 40 -6.05 -19.87 15.01
C SER A 40 -7.51 -19.50 14.79
N GLU A 41 -8.30 -19.55 15.86
CA GLU A 41 -9.76 -19.37 15.81
C GLU A 41 -10.21 -18.27 16.79
N PRO A 42 -9.85 -16.99 16.54
CA PRO A 42 -10.26 -15.89 17.40
C PRO A 42 -11.71 -15.51 17.12
N TRP A 43 -12.63 -16.17 17.81
CA TRP A 43 -14.06 -15.91 17.64
C TRP A 43 -14.45 -14.70 18.47
N LEU A 44 -15.17 -13.76 17.85
CA LEU A 44 -15.43 -12.44 18.43
C LEU A 44 -16.91 -12.10 18.48
N LYS A 45 -17.26 -11.19 19.40
CA LYS A 45 -18.47 -10.37 19.34
C LYS A 45 -18.09 -8.91 19.61
N VAL A 46 -18.66 -8.01 18.83
CA VAL A 46 -18.52 -6.57 19.05
C VAL A 46 -19.86 -6.05 19.56
N ARG A 47 -19.86 -5.50 20.78
CA ARG A 47 -21.05 -4.97 21.44
C ARG A 47 -20.96 -3.46 21.56
N ASN A 48 -22.05 -2.77 21.26
CA ASN A 48 -22.19 -1.35 21.55
C ASN A 48 -22.71 -1.17 22.98
N ALA A 49 -21.83 -0.75 23.89
CA ALA A 49 -22.17 -0.44 25.27
C ALA A 49 -22.52 1.04 25.49
N GLY A 50 -22.38 1.88 24.45
CA GLY A 50 -22.74 3.30 24.49
C GLY A 50 -24.24 3.54 24.26
N SER A 51 -24.59 4.84 24.15
CA SER A 51 -25.97 5.32 24.04
C SER A 51 -26.39 5.74 22.62
N THR A 52 -25.47 5.72 21.65
CA THR A 52 -25.72 6.08 20.24
C THR A 52 -25.48 4.90 19.31
N SER A 53 -26.14 4.89 18.14
CA SER A 53 -25.92 3.85 17.13
C SER A 53 -24.55 3.98 16.48
N VAL A 54 -23.83 2.86 16.30
CA VAL A 54 -22.50 2.82 15.69
C VAL A 54 -22.55 2.05 14.36
N PRO A 55 -22.24 2.67 13.21
CA PRO A 55 -22.06 1.94 11.95
C PRO A 55 -20.90 0.94 12.07
N LEU A 56 -21.11 -0.32 11.71
CA LEU A 56 -20.04 -1.32 11.80
C LEU A 56 -18.89 -1.01 10.85
N SER A 57 -19.17 -0.34 9.72
CA SER A 57 -18.14 0.09 8.77
C SER A 57 -17.13 1.08 9.33
N SER A 58 -17.40 1.71 10.48
CA SER A 58 -16.42 2.54 11.19
C SER A 58 -15.64 1.77 12.26
N VAL A 59 -15.99 0.51 12.51
CA VAL A 59 -15.36 -0.31 13.56
C VAL A 59 -14.22 -1.13 12.97
N LYS A 60 -13.09 -1.14 13.69
CA LYS A 60 -11.97 -2.07 13.44
C LYS A 60 -11.60 -2.78 14.73
N VAL A 61 -11.22 -4.06 14.64
CA VAL A 61 -10.75 -4.85 15.79
C VAL A 61 -9.38 -5.44 15.47
N ARG A 62 -8.40 -5.39 16.38
CA ARG A 62 -7.09 -6.05 16.17
C ARG A 62 -6.86 -7.20 17.14
N TYR A 63 -6.46 -8.34 16.60
CA TYR A 63 -5.92 -9.50 17.29
C TYR A 63 -4.41 -9.58 17.04
N TYR A 64 -3.61 -9.60 18.10
CA TYR A 64 -2.15 -9.51 18.07
C TYR A 64 -1.53 -10.87 18.32
N PHE A 65 -0.56 -11.22 17.50
CA PHE A 65 0.08 -12.53 17.51
C PHE A 65 1.54 -12.40 17.06
N LYS A 66 2.33 -13.43 17.34
CA LYS A 66 3.72 -13.51 16.92
C LYS A 66 3.83 -14.43 15.71
N ALA A 67 4.55 -13.98 14.70
CA ALA A 67 4.79 -14.82 13.55
C ALA A 67 5.74 -15.97 13.91
N ASP A 68 5.39 -17.19 13.50
CA ASP A 68 6.23 -18.37 13.73
C ASP A 68 7.56 -18.31 12.96
N SER A 69 7.62 -17.49 11.91
CA SER A 69 8.85 -17.17 11.17
C SER A 69 8.76 -15.79 10.52
N ALA A 70 9.90 -15.20 10.21
CA ALA A 70 9.97 -13.89 9.55
C ALA A 70 9.30 -13.87 8.15
N SER A 71 9.26 -15.01 7.47
CA SER A 71 8.67 -15.18 6.13
C SER A 71 7.25 -15.77 6.15
N ALA A 72 6.66 -16.01 7.33
CA ALA A 72 5.32 -16.55 7.44
C ALA A 72 4.29 -15.57 6.86
N ALA A 73 3.53 -16.05 5.86
CA ALA A 73 2.37 -15.36 5.31
C ALA A 73 1.09 -15.98 5.87
N TYR A 74 0.07 -15.15 6.11
CA TYR A 74 -1.18 -15.59 6.75
C TYR A 74 -2.38 -15.38 5.86
N ARG A 75 -3.37 -16.26 5.98
CA ARG A 75 -4.64 -16.20 5.26
C ARG A 75 -5.78 -16.11 6.26
N PHE A 76 -6.60 -15.07 6.10
CA PHE A 76 -7.83 -14.88 6.86
C PHE A 76 -8.98 -15.66 6.23
N ALA A 77 -9.85 -16.22 7.06
CA ALA A 77 -11.13 -16.74 6.63
C ALA A 77 -12.21 -16.53 7.70
N CYS A 78 -13.45 -16.42 7.24
CA CYS A 78 -14.63 -16.41 8.10
C CYS A 78 -15.37 -17.74 7.91
N SER A 79 -15.50 -18.51 8.99
CA SER A 79 -16.23 -19.78 8.98
C SER A 79 -17.74 -19.55 9.03
N TRP A 80 -18.17 -18.59 9.86
CA TRP A 80 -19.56 -18.15 9.94
C TRP A 80 -19.63 -16.79 10.64
N ALA A 81 -20.59 -15.95 10.26
CA ALA A 81 -20.85 -14.69 10.95
C ALA A 81 -22.34 -14.34 10.88
N VAL A 82 -22.93 -13.89 11.99
CA VAL A 82 -24.31 -13.37 12.01
C VAL A 82 -24.47 -12.17 11.07
N LYS A 83 -23.42 -11.36 10.90
CA LYS A 83 -23.37 -10.24 9.94
C LYS A 83 -23.07 -10.65 8.50
N GLY A 84 -22.89 -11.95 8.24
CA GLY A 84 -22.52 -12.52 6.94
C GLY A 84 -21.03 -12.38 6.66
N CYS A 85 -20.37 -13.49 6.30
CA CYS A 85 -18.91 -13.49 6.07
C CYS A 85 -18.45 -12.57 4.94
N ALA A 86 -19.29 -12.32 3.92
CA ALA A 86 -18.99 -11.36 2.85
C ALA A 86 -18.86 -9.91 3.36
N ASN A 87 -19.37 -9.62 4.57
CA ASN A 87 -19.29 -8.32 5.20
C ASN A 87 -18.17 -8.21 6.24
N ILE A 88 -17.36 -9.25 6.44
CA ILE A 88 -16.24 -9.27 7.38
C ILE A 88 -14.94 -9.29 6.59
N THR A 89 -14.07 -8.31 6.84
CA THR A 89 -12.74 -8.25 6.23
C THR A 89 -11.68 -8.64 7.26
N GLY A 90 -10.55 -9.16 6.79
CA GLY A 90 -9.40 -9.46 7.61
C GLY A 90 -8.11 -9.13 6.87
N THR A 91 -7.29 -8.27 7.47
CA THR A 91 -6.02 -7.82 6.89
C THR A 91 -4.91 -7.99 7.93
N PHE A 92 -3.75 -8.47 7.51
CA PHE A 92 -2.60 -8.61 8.40
C PHE A 92 -1.69 -7.39 8.32
N GLY A 93 -1.09 -7.02 9.44
CA GLY A 93 -0.08 -5.96 9.50
C GLY A 93 1.04 -6.29 10.48
N THR A 94 2.10 -5.48 10.48
CA THR A 94 3.23 -5.55 11.41
C THR A 94 3.10 -4.53 12.53
N LEU A 95 3.65 -4.88 13.70
CA LEU A 95 3.78 -3.94 14.80
C LEU A 95 5.04 -3.10 14.64
N ALA A 96 4.91 -1.79 14.90
CA ALA A 96 6.03 -0.86 14.88
C ALA A 96 7.05 -1.17 15.98
N ASN A 97 6.59 -1.65 17.13
CA ASN A 97 7.43 -2.09 18.24
C ASN A 97 7.14 -3.56 18.54
N PRO A 98 7.72 -4.52 17.79
CA PRO A 98 7.56 -5.93 18.08
C PRO A 98 7.93 -6.26 19.52
N THR A 99 7.17 -7.18 20.12
CA THR A 99 7.36 -7.70 21.47
C THR A 99 7.66 -9.19 21.40
N ALA A 100 8.10 -9.78 22.52
CA ALA A 100 8.32 -11.22 22.60
C ALA A 100 7.07 -12.07 22.29
N THR A 101 5.88 -11.47 22.38
CA THR A 101 4.58 -12.15 22.18
C THR A 101 3.76 -11.60 21.02
N ALA A 102 4.27 -10.64 20.26
CA ALA A 102 3.58 -10.12 19.09
C ALA A 102 4.50 -9.26 18.22
N ASP A 103 4.55 -9.57 16.93
CA ASP A 103 5.14 -8.75 15.87
C ASP A 103 4.14 -8.49 14.72
N ARG A 104 2.97 -9.16 14.75
CA ARG A 104 1.89 -9.03 13.79
C ARG A 104 0.55 -8.73 14.46
N TYR A 105 -0.41 -8.30 13.65
CA TYR A 105 -1.82 -8.29 14.00
C TYR A 105 -2.70 -8.71 12.83
N LEU A 106 -3.85 -9.29 13.14
CA LEU A 106 -5.01 -9.41 12.25
C LEU A 106 -5.97 -8.26 12.58
N GLU A 107 -6.22 -7.37 11.62
CA GLU A 107 -7.25 -6.34 11.68
C GLU A 107 -8.53 -6.84 11.03
N ILE A 108 -9.59 -6.93 11.82
CA ILE A 108 -10.94 -7.27 11.41
C ILE A 108 -11.69 -5.98 11.14
N GLY A 109 -12.27 -5.87 9.94
CA GLY A 109 -13.14 -4.77 9.54
C GLY A 109 -14.52 -5.25 9.09
N PHE A 110 -15.40 -4.29 8.81
CA PHE A 110 -16.76 -4.56 8.34
C PHE A 110 -17.08 -3.71 7.11
N THR A 111 -17.73 -4.30 6.12
CA THR A 111 -18.27 -3.54 4.97
C THR A 111 -19.55 -2.80 5.39
N PRO A 112 -20.03 -1.81 4.61
CA PRO A 112 -21.33 -1.17 4.87
C PRO A 112 -22.50 -2.16 4.97
N GLY A 113 -22.41 -3.32 4.31
CA GLY A 113 -23.41 -4.39 4.35
C GLY A 113 -23.58 -5.04 5.73
N ALA A 114 -22.63 -4.85 6.67
CA ALA A 114 -22.77 -5.30 8.06
C ALA A 114 -23.80 -4.49 8.86
N GLY A 115 -24.17 -3.29 8.39
CA GLY A 115 -25.13 -2.39 9.04
C GLY A 115 -24.57 -1.67 10.26
N SER A 116 -25.39 -1.44 11.28
CA SER A 116 -25.04 -0.71 12.49
C SER A 116 -25.40 -1.49 13.76
N LEU A 117 -24.79 -1.11 14.88
CA LEU A 117 -25.14 -1.58 16.22
C LEU A 117 -25.91 -0.50 16.97
N ALA A 118 -27.18 -0.77 17.28
CA ALA A 118 -27.95 0.04 18.23
C ALA A 118 -27.35 -0.06 19.64
N PRO A 119 -27.65 0.89 20.55
CA PRO A 119 -27.27 0.80 21.95
C PRO A 119 -27.65 -0.55 22.57
N GLY A 120 -26.69 -1.22 23.20
CA GLY A 120 -26.85 -2.54 23.83
C GLY A 120 -26.80 -3.74 22.87
N ALA A 121 -26.82 -3.52 21.55
CA ALA A 121 -26.75 -4.60 20.57
C ALA A 121 -25.31 -5.08 20.33
N ASP A 122 -25.16 -6.34 19.91
CA ASP A 122 -23.90 -6.91 19.46
C ASP A 122 -23.97 -7.47 18.03
N THR A 123 -22.80 -7.80 17.47
CA THR A 123 -22.69 -8.35 16.11
C THR A 123 -23.35 -9.71 15.94
N GLY A 124 -23.64 -10.42 17.02
CA GLY A 124 -23.74 -11.87 17.03
C GLY A 124 -22.37 -12.52 16.86
N ASP A 125 -22.37 -13.85 16.74
CA ASP A 125 -21.17 -14.66 16.55
C ASP A 125 -20.38 -14.23 15.31
N LEU A 126 -19.08 -14.03 15.47
CA LEU A 126 -18.09 -13.93 14.39
C LEU A 126 -17.11 -15.09 14.57
N GLN A 127 -17.31 -16.19 13.84
CA GLN A 127 -16.43 -17.36 13.86
C GLN A 127 -15.31 -17.15 12.84
N LEU A 128 -14.27 -16.45 13.29
CA LEU A 128 -13.13 -16.07 12.47
C LEU A 128 -12.00 -17.06 12.63
N ARG A 129 -11.17 -17.17 11.60
CA ARG A 129 -9.96 -17.98 11.63
C ARG A 129 -8.84 -17.40 10.77
N PHE A 130 -7.62 -17.73 11.12
CA PHE A 130 -6.48 -17.55 10.23
C PHE A 130 -5.49 -18.70 10.34
N HIS A 131 -4.71 -18.90 9.29
CA HIS A 131 -3.71 -19.95 9.19
C HIS A 131 -2.51 -19.43 8.40
N GLN A 132 -1.35 -20.07 8.54
CA GLN A 132 -0.27 -19.81 7.60
C GLN A 132 -0.69 -20.25 6.20
N ALA A 133 -0.28 -19.51 5.18
CA ALA A 133 -0.56 -19.81 3.78
C ALA A 133 0.02 -21.18 3.34
N SER A 134 1.09 -21.62 4.01
CA SER A 134 1.73 -22.92 3.86
C SER A 134 1.01 -24.07 4.59
N TRP A 135 0.00 -23.77 5.41
CA TRP A 135 -0.60 -24.69 6.39
C TRP A 135 0.38 -25.25 7.43
N ALA A 136 1.54 -24.61 7.62
CA ALA A 136 2.38 -24.94 8.76
C ALA A 136 1.64 -24.65 10.08
N SER A 137 1.89 -25.48 11.09
CA SER A 137 1.30 -25.32 12.43
C SER A 137 1.67 -23.96 13.01
N LEU A 138 0.68 -23.31 13.61
CA LEU A 138 0.86 -22.11 14.42
C LEU A 138 1.30 -22.48 15.83
N ILE A 139 2.14 -21.64 16.44
CA ILE A 139 2.36 -21.61 17.87
C ILE A 139 1.52 -20.47 18.43
N GLN A 140 0.42 -20.80 19.10
CA GLN A 140 -0.48 -19.80 19.68
C GLN A 140 -0.08 -19.43 21.11
N SER A 141 0.69 -20.28 21.80
CA SER A 141 1.02 -20.09 23.22
C SER A 141 1.87 -18.85 23.50
N ASP A 142 2.58 -18.32 22.52
CA ASP A 142 3.32 -17.07 22.62
C ASP A 142 2.61 -15.88 21.94
N ASP A 143 1.35 -16.03 21.53
CA ASP A 143 0.56 -14.92 20.99
C ASP A 143 -0.03 -14.05 22.11
N TYR A 144 0.13 -12.74 21.98
CA TYR A 144 -0.38 -11.78 22.96
C TYR A 144 -1.89 -11.90 23.16
N SER A 145 -2.67 -11.96 22.07
CA SER A 145 -4.14 -11.98 22.14
C SER A 145 -4.72 -13.37 22.40
N PHE A 146 -3.91 -14.43 22.42
CA PHE A 146 -4.40 -15.77 22.66
C PHE A 146 -4.75 -16.00 24.14
N GLY A 147 -5.91 -16.59 24.36
CA GLY A 147 -6.42 -16.96 25.69
C GLY A 147 -6.96 -18.39 25.64
N PRO A 148 -6.13 -19.41 25.83
CA PRO A 148 -6.53 -20.82 25.65
C PRO A 148 -7.68 -21.25 26.58
N GLU A 149 -7.82 -20.60 27.72
CA GLU A 149 -8.89 -20.85 28.70
C GLU A 149 -10.25 -20.22 28.33
N ARG A 150 -10.30 -19.35 27.32
CA ARG A 150 -11.50 -18.62 26.90
C ARG A 150 -12.35 -19.43 25.94
N THR A 151 -13.04 -20.45 26.46
CA THR A 151 -13.95 -21.31 25.65
C THR A 151 -15.38 -20.77 25.55
N THR A 152 -15.72 -19.74 26.33
CA THR A 152 -16.99 -19.00 26.28
C THR A 152 -16.73 -17.52 26.10
N TYR A 153 -17.64 -16.80 25.43
CA TYR A 153 -17.50 -15.36 25.24
C TYR A 153 -17.40 -14.61 26.56
N GLY A 154 -16.35 -13.79 26.67
CA GLY A 154 -16.21 -12.80 27.70
C GLY A 154 -15.41 -11.62 27.18
N ASP A 155 -15.54 -10.48 27.85
CA ASP A 155 -14.82 -9.26 27.54
C ASP A 155 -13.31 -9.55 27.54
N TRP A 156 -12.62 -9.13 26.47
CA TRP A 156 -11.23 -9.47 26.23
C TRP A 156 -10.44 -8.22 25.91
N SER A 157 -9.62 -7.80 26.87
CA SER A 157 -8.83 -6.57 26.75
C SER A 157 -7.53 -6.76 25.96
N LYS A 158 -7.14 -8.00 25.64
CA LYS A 158 -5.96 -8.29 24.80
C LYS A 158 -6.24 -8.20 23.30
N VAL A 159 -7.45 -7.81 22.90
CA VAL A 159 -7.77 -7.33 21.56
C VAL A 159 -8.17 -5.87 21.67
N THR A 160 -7.91 -5.08 20.64
CA THR A 160 -8.29 -3.66 20.63
C THR A 160 -9.45 -3.42 19.68
N ALA A 161 -10.27 -2.40 19.95
CA ALA A 161 -11.28 -1.93 19.00
C ALA A 161 -11.21 -0.42 18.80
N GLN A 162 -11.41 -0.01 17.56
CA GLN A 162 -11.47 1.38 17.14
C GLN A 162 -12.84 1.72 16.58
N VAL A 163 -13.28 2.95 16.75
CA VAL A 163 -14.45 3.53 16.07
C VAL A 163 -14.00 4.79 15.36
N ASN A 164 -14.21 4.86 14.04
CA ASN A 164 -13.69 5.91 13.17
C ASN A 164 -12.16 6.08 13.27
N GLY A 165 -11.44 5.02 13.66
CA GLY A 165 -9.99 4.97 13.87
C GLY A 165 -9.55 5.25 15.31
N SER A 166 -10.36 5.88 16.15
CA SER A 166 -10.03 6.13 17.56
C SER A 166 -10.15 4.86 18.42
N LEU A 167 -9.12 4.55 19.23
CA LEU A 167 -9.14 3.43 20.18
C LEU A 167 -10.23 3.64 21.24
N VAL A 168 -11.17 2.69 21.34
CA VAL A 168 -12.27 2.72 22.32
C VAL A 168 -12.29 1.49 23.23
N TRP A 169 -11.54 0.42 22.91
CA TRP A 169 -11.50 -0.80 23.71
C TRP A 169 -10.12 -1.45 23.70
N GLY A 170 -9.75 -2.05 24.83
CA GLY A 170 -8.61 -2.94 24.97
C GLY A 170 -7.25 -2.27 25.00
N GLN A 171 -6.22 -3.11 25.04
CA GLN A 171 -4.82 -2.72 25.09
C GLN A 171 -4.00 -3.62 24.16
N ALA A 172 -3.15 -3.00 23.36
CA ALA A 172 -2.20 -3.67 22.49
C ALA A 172 -0.90 -4.01 23.24
N PRO A 173 -0.13 -5.01 22.77
CA PRO A 173 1.17 -5.35 23.36
C PRO A 173 2.16 -4.20 23.25
N GLY A 174 2.95 -3.97 24.30
CA GLY A 174 4.14 -3.10 24.23
C GLY A 174 3.88 -1.65 23.78
N GLY A 175 2.69 -1.11 24.02
CA GLY A 175 2.34 0.26 23.60
C GLY A 175 1.94 0.40 22.13
N ASN A 176 1.72 -0.70 21.40
CA ASN A 176 1.23 -0.69 20.01
C ASN A 176 -0.28 -0.39 19.88
N ASN A 177 -0.82 0.45 20.78
CA ASN A 177 -2.25 0.79 20.80
C ASN A 177 -2.61 1.44 19.47
N PRO A 178 -3.65 0.96 18.76
CA PRO A 178 -4.00 1.53 17.48
C PRO A 178 -4.75 2.83 17.72
N THR A 179 -4.08 3.96 17.50
CA THR A 179 -4.68 5.29 17.54
C THR A 179 -5.36 5.63 16.21
N ASP A 180 -6.31 6.55 16.23
CA ASP A 180 -6.76 7.24 15.00
C ASP A 180 -5.54 7.90 14.37
N PRO A 181 -5.45 8.01 13.03
CA PRO A 181 -4.25 7.65 12.26
C PRO A 181 -2.98 8.15 12.95
N PRO A 182 -1.94 7.30 13.06
CA PRO A 182 -1.00 7.31 14.18
C PRO A 182 -0.79 8.69 14.84
N THR A 183 -1.52 9.00 15.92
CA THR A 183 -1.21 10.13 16.79
C THR A 183 -0.38 9.66 17.99
N ASN A 184 0.84 9.19 17.72
CA ASN A 184 1.95 10.09 17.94
C ASN A 184 2.86 9.94 16.70
N PRO A 185 3.18 11.05 16.03
CA PRO A 185 4.41 11.09 15.24
C PRO A 185 5.56 10.75 16.20
N PRO A 186 6.82 10.68 15.75
CA PRO A 186 7.86 11.16 16.65
C PRO A 186 7.33 12.44 17.36
N THR A 187 7.62 12.69 18.63
CA THR A 187 7.40 14.05 19.16
C THR A 187 8.45 15.02 18.64
N ASP A 188 9.28 14.56 17.69
CA ASP A 188 9.75 15.39 16.60
C ASP A 188 8.68 15.42 15.50
N PRO A 189 8.49 16.51 14.75
CA PRO A 189 7.80 16.42 13.45
C PRO A 189 8.27 15.15 12.71
N PRO A 190 7.51 14.49 11.82
CA PRO A 190 8.14 13.56 10.88
C PRO A 190 9.23 14.37 10.15
N GLY A 191 10.47 14.31 10.65
CA GLY A 191 11.29 15.52 10.81
C GLY A 191 11.41 16.22 9.48
N ASP A 192 10.73 17.36 9.30
CA ASP A 192 10.42 17.99 8.01
C ASP A 192 10.83 17.15 6.80
N GLY A 193 10.21 15.96 6.68
CA GLY A 193 10.67 14.96 5.73
C GLY A 193 10.72 15.60 4.37
N ALA A 194 11.91 15.67 3.78
CA ALA A 194 12.05 16.39 2.54
C ALA A 194 11.16 15.72 1.49
N ARG A 195 10.38 16.50 0.76
CA ARG A 195 9.25 15.97 0.00
C ARG A 195 9.15 16.60 -1.37
N LEU A 196 8.69 15.80 -2.34
CA LEU A 196 8.24 16.25 -3.64
C LEU A 196 6.73 16.03 -3.69
N PHE A 197 5.96 17.03 -4.07
CA PHE A 197 4.57 16.90 -4.47
C PHE A 197 4.35 17.70 -5.74
N ASP A 198 3.68 17.10 -6.72
CA ASP A 198 3.25 17.79 -7.94
C ASP A 198 1.87 17.26 -8.35
N ASP A 199 0.91 18.15 -8.56
CA ASP A 199 -0.42 17.83 -9.11
C ASP A 199 -0.50 18.06 -10.63
N PHE A 200 0.64 18.30 -11.27
CA PHE A 200 0.77 18.55 -12.70
C PHE A 200 -0.10 19.71 -13.21
N ASN A 201 -0.29 20.76 -12.40
CA ASN A 201 -0.99 21.98 -12.80
C ASN A 201 -0.15 22.86 -13.75
N TYR A 202 -0.02 22.38 -14.98
CA TYR A 202 0.66 23.02 -16.09
C TYR A 202 -0.31 23.32 -17.25
N SER A 203 0.07 24.26 -18.10
CA SER A 203 -0.75 24.68 -19.24
C SER A 203 -0.46 23.90 -20.54
N SER A 204 0.76 23.41 -20.72
CA SER A 204 1.20 22.64 -21.89
C SER A 204 2.54 21.95 -21.61
N HIS A 205 3.01 21.07 -22.52
CA HIS A 205 4.36 20.51 -22.48
C HIS A 205 5.50 21.55 -22.54
N THR A 206 5.19 22.78 -22.98
CA THR A 206 6.14 23.90 -23.03
C THR A 206 5.98 24.88 -21.87
N ASP A 207 5.13 24.59 -20.89
CA ASP A 207 4.98 25.43 -19.71
C ASP A 207 6.34 25.56 -18.99
N PRO A 208 6.89 26.77 -18.83
CA PRO A 208 8.20 26.97 -18.20
C PRO A 208 8.26 26.44 -16.76
N LYS A 209 7.10 26.29 -16.09
CA LYS A 209 7.04 25.72 -14.75
C LYS A 209 7.45 24.26 -14.70
N ILE A 210 7.26 23.47 -15.77
CA ILE A 210 7.72 22.06 -15.82
C ILE A 210 9.22 22.00 -15.54
N SER A 211 9.97 22.78 -16.31
CA SER A 211 11.43 22.89 -16.19
C SER A 211 11.86 23.47 -14.84
N ALA A 212 11.15 24.47 -14.34
CA ALA A 212 11.42 25.11 -13.05
C ALA A 212 11.13 24.20 -11.85
N ASN A 213 10.14 23.31 -11.96
CA ASN A 213 9.77 22.30 -10.98
C ASN A 213 10.64 21.04 -11.07
N GLY A 214 11.70 21.06 -11.90
CA GLY A 214 12.67 19.97 -11.97
C GLY A 214 12.26 18.84 -12.92
N TRP A 215 11.24 19.00 -13.76
CA TRP A 215 10.84 18.01 -14.76
C TRP A 215 11.46 18.27 -16.13
N SER A 216 11.61 17.20 -16.91
CA SER A 216 11.99 17.19 -18.31
C SER A 216 10.99 16.34 -19.08
N VAL A 217 10.33 16.93 -20.09
CA VAL A 217 9.56 16.15 -21.06
C VAL A 217 10.53 15.63 -22.12
N ARG A 218 10.59 14.31 -22.30
CA ARG A 218 11.60 13.69 -23.17
C ARG A 218 11.37 14.08 -24.63
N SER A 219 12.46 14.44 -25.30
CA SER A 219 12.49 14.73 -26.75
C SER A 219 13.67 14.11 -27.46
N ASN A 220 14.65 13.59 -26.73
CA ASN A 220 15.79 12.88 -27.29
C ASN A 220 15.40 11.46 -27.71
N SER A 221 16.04 10.98 -28.78
CA SER A 221 15.91 9.61 -29.26
C SER A 221 16.53 8.60 -28.29
N GLY A 222 16.25 7.32 -28.53
CA GLY A 222 16.75 6.20 -27.74
C GLY A 222 15.63 5.24 -27.36
N GLY A 223 16.00 4.08 -26.82
CA GLY A 223 15.05 3.10 -26.29
C GLY A 223 14.41 3.55 -24.97
N PRO A 224 13.52 2.71 -24.41
CA PRO A 224 13.07 1.43 -24.96
C PRO A 224 12.05 1.57 -26.11
N GLY A 225 11.72 0.44 -26.74
CA GLY A 225 10.62 0.29 -27.70
C GLY A 225 11.03 0.27 -29.18
N VAL A 226 10.05 0.51 -30.06
CA VAL A 226 10.15 0.29 -31.51
C VAL A 226 11.30 1.10 -32.16
N PRO A 227 12.24 0.46 -32.88
CA PRO A 227 13.26 1.17 -33.65
C PRO A 227 12.67 2.16 -34.64
N GLY A 228 13.18 3.39 -34.61
CA GLY A 228 12.72 4.50 -35.46
C GLY A 228 11.55 5.31 -34.90
N ALA A 229 10.99 4.92 -33.74
CA ALA A 229 10.03 5.74 -33.00
C ALA A 229 10.67 7.02 -32.46
N THR A 230 9.83 8.03 -32.20
CA THR A 230 10.25 9.28 -31.55
C THR A 230 9.61 9.41 -30.17
N TRP A 231 10.28 10.14 -29.27
CA TRP A 231 9.68 10.62 -28.02
C TRP A 231 9.10 11.99 -28.28
N ALA A 232 7.77 12.10 -28.24
CA ALA A 232 7.01 13.25 -28.71
C ALA A 232 6.54 14.11 -27.52
N PRO A 233 7.31 15.15 -27.12
CA PRO A 233 6.93 15.98 -25.97
C PRO A 233 5.59 16.68 -26.19
N GLU A 234 5.22 16.98 -27.44
CA GLU A 234 3.95 17.62 -27.77
C GLU A 234 2.71 16.80 -27.40
N ASN A 235 2.88 15.49 -27.20
CA ASN A 235 1.83 14.56 -26.79
C ASN A 235 1.66 14.46 -25.27
N VAL A 236 2.52 15.10 -24.48
CA VAL A 236 2.32 15.25 -23.03
C VAL A 236 1.44 16.47 -22.79
N THR A 237 0.20 16.25 -22.38
CA THR A 237 -0.80 17.31 -22.25
C THR A 237 -1.36 17.38 -20.84
N PHE A 238 -1.96 18.51 -20.49
CA PHE A 238 -2.52 18.76 -19.16
C PHE A 238 -3.93 19.30 -19.32
N ALA A 239 -4.89 18.70 -18.63
CA ALA A 239 -6.29 19.09 -18.72
C ALA A 239 -6.96 19.02 -17.36
N SER A 240 -7.92 19.92 -17.11
CA SER A 240 -8.71 19.85 -15.89
C SER A 240 -9.74 18.71 -15.98
N GLN A 241 -9.71 17.81 -15.00
CA GLN A 241 -10.70 16.75 -14.82
C GLN A 241 -11.19 16.75 -13.38
N SER A 242 -12.50 16.89 -13.18
CA SER A 242 -13.13 16.93 -11.85
C SER A 242 -12.50 17.96 -10.88
N GLY A 243 -12.00 19.09 -11.42
CA GLY A 243 -11.39 20.17 -10.63
C GLY A 243 -9.89 20.04 -10.38
N ASN A 244 -9.27 18.90 -10.72
CA ASN A 244 -7.82 18.72 -10.66
C ASN A 244 -7.19 18.90 -12.04
N SER A 245 -5.91 19.27 -12.10
CA SER A 245 -5.12 19.07 -13.32
C SER A 245 -4.77 17.59 -13.46
N VAL A 246 -4.80 17.07 -14.68
CA VAL A 246 -4.41 15.70 -15.00
C VAL A 246 -3.45 15.74 -16.17
N MET A 247 -2.28 15.15 -15.99
CA MET A 247 -1.32 14.92 -17.06
C MET A 247 -1.76 13.72 -17.90
N ASN A 248 -1.63 13.82 -19.22
CA ASN A 248 -1.90 12.75 -20.18
C ASN A 248 -0.64 12.46 -20.99
N LEU A 249 -0.22 11.20 -21.02
CA LEU A 249 0.83 10.66 -21.87
C LEU A 249 0.16 9.92 -23.03
N GLU A 250 0.17 10.50 -24.23
CA GLU A 250 -0.40 9.88 -25.43
C GLU A 250 0.68 9.17 -26.26
N THR A 251 0.55 7.86 -26.42
CA THR A 251 1.38 7.08 -27.35
C THR A 251 0.58 6.72 -28.58
N SER A 252 1.17 6.91 -29.77
CA SER A 252 0.46 6.70 -31.05
C SER A 252 1.31 5.96 -32.07
N THR A 253 0.65 5.28 -33.00
CA THR A 253 1.32 4.62 -34.14
C THR A 253 0.36 4.42 -35.33
N ALA A 254 0.93 4.24 -36.52
CA ALA A 254 0.25 3.73 -37.71
C ALA A 254 0.99 2.48 -38.27
N GLY A 255 1.57 1.66 -37.39
CA GLY A 255 2.17 0.37 -37.73
C GLY A 255 3.60 0.43 -38.28
N THR A 256 4.29 1.57 -38.16
CA THR A 256 5.71 1.71 -38.53
C THR A 256 6.48 2.50 -37.48
N GLY A 257 7.78 2.24 -37.31
CA GLY A 257 8.62 3.01 -36.38
C GLY A 257 8.54 4.52 -36.63
N ALA A 258 8.63 4.97 -37.89
CA ALA A 258 8.54 6.38 -38.24
C ALA A 258 7.17 7.04 -37.91
N SER A 259 6.10 6.24 -37.82
CA SER A 259 4.77 6.70 -37.39
C SER A 259 4.55 6.59 -35.89
N THR A 260 5.46 5.93 -35.16
CA THR A 260 5.31 5.65 -33.74
C THR A 260 5.87 6.81 -32.91
N LYS A 261 5.04 7.32 -32.00
CA LYS A 261 5.38 8.35 -31.02
C LYS A 261 5.15 7.80 -29.62
N HIS A 262 6.19 7.77 -28.80
CA HIS A 262 6.15 7.46 -27.37
C HIS A 262 6.13 8.75 -26.55
N THR A 263 5.78 8.66 -25.26
CA THR A 263 5.76 9.80 -24.34
C THR A 263 6.45 9.48 -23.03
N GLU A 264 7.25 10.42 -22.54
CA GLU A 264 7.91 10.31 -21.24
C GLU A 264 8.12 11.69 -20.62
N ILE A 265 7.96 11.73 -19.30
CA ILE A 265 8.36 12.84 -18.45
C ILE A 265 9.14 12.29 -17.26
N LEU A 266 10.24 12.96 -16.90
CA LEU A 266 11.15 12.52 -15.85
C LEU A 266 11.71 13.69 -15.06
N THR A 267 12.11 13.44 -13.81
CA THR A 267 12.85 14.45 -13.04
C THR A 267 14.26 14.61 -13.62
N LYS A 268 14.73 15.86 -13.69
CA LYS A 268 16.10 16.20 -14.14
C LYS A 268 17.19 15.74 -13.19
N SER A 269 16.85 15.63 -11.91
CA SER A 269 17.77 15.23 -10.85
C SER A 269 17.47 13.80 -10.42
N MET A 270 18.54 13.04 -10.18
CA MET A 270 18.50 11.77 -9.47
C MET A 270 18.77 12.05 -7.99
N LYS A 271 17.72 12.29 -7.20
CA LYS A 271 17.83 12.68 -5.78
C LYS A 271 16.90 11.93 -4.84
N PHE A 272 16.13 10.99 -5.36
CA PHE A 272 15.14 10.22 -4.61
C PHE A 272 15.70 8.83 -4.31
N LYS A 273 15.70 8.39 -3.05
CA LYS A 273 16.28 7.10 -2.66
C LYS A 273 15.35 6.33 -1.73
N ASN A 274 15.55 6.39 -0.42
CA ASN A 274 14.67 5.75 0.55
C ASN A 274 13.42 6.62 0.79
N GLY A 275 12.32 5.98 1.18
CA GLY A 275 11.07 6.65 1.52
C GLY A 275 9.88 6.15 0.71
N THR A 276 8.85 6.98 0.63
CA THR A 276 7.60 6.64 -0.06
C THR A 276 7.54 7.34 -1.39
N TYR A 277 7.18 6.62 -2.43
CA TYR A 277 6.81 7.14 -3.74
C TYR A 277 5.36 6.78 -3.98
N ALA A 278 4.56 7.74 -4.42
CA ALA A 278 3.16 7.51 -4.71
C ALA A 278 2.71 8.32 -5.91
N SER A 279 1.83 7.73 -6.71
CA SER A 279 1.16 8.41 -7.79
C SER A 279 -0.21 7.81 -8.00
N ARG A 280 -1.15 8.63 -8.44
CA ARG A 280 -2.45 8.15 -8.91
C ARG A 280 -2.45 8.17 -10.42
N VAL A 281 -2.52 6.98 -11.02
CA VAL A 281 -2.35 6.74 -12.45
C VAL A 281 -3.61 6.12 -13.01
N ARG A 282 -4.05 6.58 -14.18
CA ARG A 282 -5.12 5.94 -14.95
C ARG A 282 -4.51 5.13 -16.08
N PHE A 283 -4.74 3.84 -16.05
CA PHE A 283 -4.38 2.97 -17.17
C PHE A 283 -5.56 2.78 -18.13
N SER A 284 -5.23 2.49 -19.39
CA SER A 284 -6.20 2.15 -20.43
C SER A 284 -5.93 0.74 -20.99
N ASP A 285 -6.99 -0.06 -21.16
CA ASP A 285 -6.85 -1.36 -21.84
C ASP A 285 -6.77 -1.20 -23.36
N ALA A 286 -7.63 -0.33 -23.89
CA ALA A 286 -7.83 -0.11 -25.31
C ALA A 286 -7.36 1.30 -25.72
N PRO A 287 -7.07 1.53 -27.01
CA PRO A 287 -6.72 2.85 -27.49
C PRO A 287 -7.92 3.79 -27.39
N ARG A 288 -7.65 5.09 -27.19
CA ARG A 288 -8.66 6.16 -27.33
C ARG A 288 -9.24 6.21 -28.75
N SER A 289 -8.46 5.81 -29.76
CA SER A 289 -8.90 5.75 -31.16
C SER A 289 -8.13 4.70 -31.95
N GLY A 290 -8.76 4.14 -32.98
CA GLY A 290 -8.13 3.15 -33.86
C GLY A 290 -8.26 1.70 -33.37
N PRO A 291 -7.65 0.73 -34.07
CA PRO A 291 -7.70 -0.69 -33.68
C PRO A 291 -6.85 -0.98 -32.44
N ASP A 292 -7.32 -1.86 -31.57
CA ASP A 292 -6.63 -2.29 -30.34
C ASP A 292 -5.71 -3.50 -30.59
N GLY A 293 -4.80 -3.80 -29.66
CA GLY A 293 -3.96 -5.00 -29.65
C GLY A 293 -2.46 -4.71 -29.58
N ASP A 294 -2.03 -3.44 -29.54
CA ASP A 294 -0.61 -3.13 -29.37
C ASP A 294 -0.13 -3.58 -27.99
N ARG A 295 1.06 -4.18 -27.96
CA ARG A 295 1.80 -4.49 -26.74
C ARG A 295 2.41 -3.20 -26.19
N ILE A 296 1.57 -2.44 -25.51
CA ILE A 296 1.92 -1.16 -24.90
C ILE A 296 2.34 -1.37 -23.44
N VAL A 297 3.28 -0.55 -22.96
CA VAL A 297 3.68 -0.47 -21.57
C VAL A 297 3.26 0.88 -21.02
N GLN A 298 2.59 0.88 -19.86
CA GLN A 298 2.16 2.07 -19.13
C GLN A 298 2.81 2.08 -17.75
N THR A 299 3.59 3.11 -17.42
CA THR A 299 4.52 3.04 -16.28
C THR A 299 4.44 4.19 -15.28
N PHE A 300 4.78 3.85 -14.05
CA PHE A 300 5.24 4.78 -13.01
C PHE A 300 6.43 4.13 -12.32
N PHE A 301 7.60 4.78 -12.34
CA PHE A 301 8.81 4.15 -11.86
C PHE A 301 9.85 5.15 -11.35
N THR A 302 10.83 4.63 -10.61
CA THR A 302 12.03 5.37 -10.21
C THR A 302 13.28 4.59 -10.60
N ILE A 303 14.27 5.26 -11.17
CA ILE A 303 15.45 4.62 -11.80
C ILE A 303 16.72 5.47 -11.65
N ASN A 304 17.89 4.86 -11.63
CA ASN A 304 19.17 5.54 -11.88
C ASN A 304 19.89 4.96 -13.11
N ASP A 305 20.92 5.65 -13.58
CA ASP A 305 21.66 5.24 -14.78
C ASP A 305 22.47 3.94 -14.58
N LEU A 306 22.41 3.03 -15.55
CA LEU A 306 23.33 1.88 -15.61
C LEU A 306 24.69 2.33 -16.13
N THR A 307 25.65 2.54 -15.23
CA THR A 307 26.98 3.07 -15.54
C THR A 307 27.88 2.08 -16.32
N ALA A 308 27.65 0.78 -16.13
CA ALA A 308 28.28 -0.32 -16.84
C ALA A 308 27.40 -1.57 -16.77
N PRO A 309 27.55 -2.55 -17.68
CA PRO A 309 26.84 -3.81 -17.55
C PRO A 309 27.10 -4.51 -16.21
N MET A 310 26.04 -4.92 -15.52
CA MET A 310 26.09 -5.49 -14.16
C MET A 310 26.63 -4.54 -13.08
N ALA A 311 26.57 -3.22 -13.29
CA ALA A 311 26.92 -2.25 -12.25
C ALA A 311 25.98 -2.42 -11.05
N LYS A 312 26.56 -2.66 -9.87
CA LYS A 312 25.84 -2.93 -8.61
C LYS A 312 25.26 -1.69 -7.94
N ASP A 313 25.40 -0.54 -8.57
CA ASP A 313 24.82 0.71 -8.11
C ASP A 313 23.68 1.16 -9.03
N TYR A 314 23.14 0.22 -9.82
CA TYR A 314 21.91 0.37 -10.58
C TYR A 314 20.70 0.13 -9.66
N ALA A 315 19.63 0.87 -9.86
CA ALA A 315 18.36 0.60 -9.20
C ALA A 315 17.23 1.06 -10.10
N GLU A 316 16.18 0.25 -10.19
CA GLU A 316 14.94 0.58 -10.89
C GLU A 316 13.76 -0.11 -10.21
N TYR A 317 12.71 0.66 -9.93
CA TYR A 317 11.51 0.21 -9.23
C TYR A 317 10.25 0.60 -9.98
N ASP A 318 9.59 -0.41 -10.54
CA ASP A 318 8.56 -0.19 -11.56
C ASP A 318 7.17 -0.56 -11.09
N PHE A 319 6.18 0.17 -11.62
CA PHE A 319 4.87 -0.35 -11.96
C PHE A 319 4.77 -0.37 -13.49
N GLU A 320 4.57 -1.54 -14.11
CA GLU A 320 4.45 -1.69 -15.56
C GLU A 320 3.18 -2.44 -15.92
N TYR A 321 2.21 -1.71 -16.48
CA TYR A 321 0.95 -2.30 -16.94
C TYR A 321 0.95 -2.53 -18.45
N LEU A 322 0.73 -3.80 -18.84
CA LEU A 322 0.71 -4.26 -20.22
C LEU A 322 -0.70 -4.78 -20.56
N PRO A 323 -1.64 -3.96 -21.05
CA PRO A 323 -3.03 -4.36 -21.21
C PRO A 323 -3.27 -5.47 -22.24
N ASN A 324 -2.42 -5.54 -23.26
CA ASN A 324 -2.46 -6.55 -24.33
C ASN A 324 -1.33 -7.59 -24.21
N GLY A 325 -0.71 -7.69 -23.03
CA GLY A 325 0.46 -8.54 -22.81
C GLY A 325 1.72 -8.02 -23.51
N GLY A 326 2.67 -8.93 -23.74
CA GLY A 326 4.06 -8.60 -24.08
C GLY A 326 5.03 -9.38 -23.20
N TRP A 327 6.31 -9.43 -23.59
CA TRP A 327 7.35 -10.18 -22.87
C TRP A 327 7.00 -11.66 -22.56
N GLY A 328 6.22 -12.28 -23.45
CA GLY A 328 5.77 -13.67 -23.30
C GLY A 328 4.38 -13.83 -22.66
N GLU A 329 3.79 -12.76 -22.13
CA GLU A 329 2.44 -12.78 -21.57
C GLU A 329 1.37 -12.59 -22.66
N PRO A 330 0.30 -13.39 -22.66
CA PRO A 330 -0.70 -13.38 -23.73
C PRO A 330 -1.81 -12.34 -23.56
N ALA A 331 -1.90 -11.68 -22.39
CA ALA A 331 -2.99 -10.78 -22.02
C ALA A 331 -2.55 -9.81 -20.91
N ASN A 332 -3.49 -9.02 -20.39
CA ASN A 332 -3.25 -8.03 -19.33
C ASN A 332 -2.43 -8.57 -18.15
N ILE A 333 -1.41 -7.81 -17.80
CA ILE A 333 -0.58 -8.05 -16.63
C ILE A 333 -0.07 -6.73 -16.06
N LEU A 334 -0.08 -6.60 -14.75
CA LEU A 334 0.66 -5.58 -14.03
C LEU A 334 1.88 -6.24 -13.40
N TYR A 335 3.06 -5.72 -13.69
CA TYR A 335 4.29 -6.04 -12.98
C TYR A 335 4.61 -4.96 -11.97
N THR A 336 5.13 -5.37 -10.82
CA THR A 336 6.04 -4.54 -10.05
C THR A 336 7.39 -5.22 -10.04
N THR A 337 8.43 -4.49 -10.42
CA THR A 337 9.79 -5.04 -10.53
C THR A 337 10.76 -4.20 -9.72
N SER A 338 11.67 -4.85 -8.99
CA SER A 338 12.84 -4.20 -8.42
C SER A 338 14.10 -4.79 -9.03
N TRP A 339 14.88 -3.94 -9.66
CA TRP A 339 16.15 -4.28 -10.28
C TRP A 339 17.31 -3.88 -9.39
N ASP A 340 18.28 -4.78 -9.25
CA ASP A 340 19.61 -4.52 -8.69
C ASP A 340 20.60 -4.22 -9.81
N THR A 341 20.55 -4.99 -10.92
CA THR A 341 21.39 -4.71 -12.08
C THR A 341 20.96 -5.51 -13.31
N TYR A 342 21.52 -5.16 -14.47
CA TYR A 342 21.39 -5.96 -15.69
C TYR A 342 22.57 -5.80 -16.65
N ARG A 343 22.69 -6.75 -17.57
CA ARG A 343 23.55 -6.70 -18.75
C ARG A 343 22.66 -6.74 -19.99
N PRO A 344 22.75 -5.75 -20.90
CA PRO A 344 22.00 -5.77 -22.15
C PRO A 344 22.42 -6.88 -23.11
N ASP A 345 23.73 -7.17 -23.19
CA ASP A 345 24.29 -8.16 -24.11
C ASP A 345 25.53 -8.88 -23.52
N PRO A 346 25.51 -10.22 -23.39
CA PRO A 346 24.33 -11.07 -23.45
C PRO A 346 23.35 -10.72 -22.33
N TRP A 347 22.05 -10.92 -22.58
CA TRP A 347 21.01 -10.59 -21.61
C TRP A 347 21.21 -11.33 -20.28
N GLU A 348 21.32 -10.58 -19.20
CA GLU A 348 21.40 -11.06 -17.82
C GLU A 348 20.71 -10.03 -16.92
N ALA A 349 19.88 -10.47 -15.99
CA ALA A 349 19.11 -9.60 -15.12
C ALA A 349 19.18 -10.08 -13.67
N VAL A 350 19.37 -9.15 -12.74
CA VAL A 350 19.22 -9.38 -11.30
C VAL A 350 18.06 -8.51 -10.85
N ASN A 351 16.89 -9.15 -10.75
CA ASN A 351 15.67 -8.48 -10.34
C ASN A 351 14.76 -9.43 -9.54
N GLN A 352 13.77 -8.84 -8.89
CA GLN A 352 12.63 -9.54 -8.33
C GLN A 352 11.36 -8.85 -8.82
N HIS A 353 10.35 -9.65 -9.18
CA HIS A 353 9.04 -9.12 -9.57
C HIS A 353 7.90 -9.81 -8.83
N SER A 354 6.83 -9.05 -8.65
CA SER A 354 5.49 -9.51 -8.30
C SER A 354 4.57 -9.17 -9.47
N SER A 355 3.53 -9.97 -9.72
CA SER A 355 2.62 -9.70 -10.83
C SER A 355 1.19 -10.19 -10.59
N ASP A 356 0.26 -9.55 -11.28
CA ASP A 356 -1.16 -9.92 -11.27
C ASP A 356 -1.74 -9.83 -12.70
N ARG A 357 -2.53 -10.84 -13.08
CA ARG A 357 -3.07 -11.04 -14.45
C ARG A 357 -4.56 -10.71 -14.47
N ARG A 358 -4.85 -9.42 -14.38
CA ARG A 358 -6.19 -8.86 -14.53
C ARG A 358 -6.11 -7.48 -15.16
N SER A 359 -7.26 -6.99 -15.61
CA SER A 359 -7.36 -5.60 -16.07
C SER A 359 -7.13 -4.64 -14.90
N TYR A 360 -6.28 -3.65 -15.14
CA TYR A 360 -6.10 -2.46 -14.33
C TYR A 360 -6.57 -1.20 -15.08
N ALA A 361 -7.47 -1.33 -16.06
CA ALA A 361 -8.05 -0.16 -16.69
C ALA A 361 -8.84 0.68 -15.68
N GLY A 362 -8.55 1.97 -15.63
CA GLY A 362 -9.12 2.89 -14.64
C GLY A 362 -8.06 3.54 -13.77
N TRP A 363 -8.52 4.32 -12.79
CA TRP A 363 -7.67 5.04 -11.85
C TRP A 363 -7.21 4.12 -10.73
N HIS A 364 -5.91 4.10 -10.48
CA HIS A 364 -5.28 3.33 -9.43
C HIS A 364 -4.33 4.18 -8.60
N ASP A 365 -4.35 3.97 -7.28
CA ASP A 365 -3.39 4.56 -6.36
C ASP A 365 -2.18 3.61 -6.26
N LEU A 366 -1.04 4.02 -6.80
CA LEU A 366 0.20 3.24 -6.83
C LEU A 366 1.16 3.78 -5.76
N VAL A 367 1.64 2.90 -4.89
CA VAL A 367 2.57 3.28 -3.82
C VAL A 367 3.70 2.27 -3.73
N VAL A 368 4.95 2.75 -3.76
CA VAL A 368 6.13 1.95 -3.39
C VAL A 368 6.83 2.60 -2.20
N THR A 369 7.15 1.80 -1.19
CA THR A 369 7.87 2.23 0.00
C THR A 369 9.20 1.49 0.11
N ILE A 370 10.26 2.22 0.42
CA ILE A 370 11.63 1.71 0.51
C ILE A 370 12.17 2.08 1.88
N ASP A 371 12.47 1.07 2.70
CA ASP A 371 13.23 1.22 3.94
C ASP A 371 14.60 0.51 3.85
N ASP A 372 15.28 0.38 4.97
CA ASP A 372 16.62 -0.23 5.01
C ASP A 372 16.60 -1.77 4.88
N ASN A 373 15.43 -2.40 4.80
CA ASN A 373 15.25 -3.85 4.79
C ASN A 373 14.54 -4.37 3.54
N GLN A 374 13.62 -3.59 2.96
CA GLN A 374 12.76 -4.07 1.87
C GLN A 374 12.13 -2.95 1.04
N ILE A 375 11.63 -3.37 -0.12
CA ILE A 375 10.79 -2.58 -1.01
C ILE A 375 9.39 -3.18 -0.97
N THR A 376 8.36 -2.37 -0.74
CA THR A 376 6.97 -2.84 -0.67
C THR A 376 6.09 -2.06 -1.61
N TYR A 377 5.33 -2.78 -2.44
CA TYR A 377 4.43 -2.22 -3.44
C TYR A 377 2.98 -2.39 -3.00
N TYR A 378 2.18 -1.37 -3.26
CA TYR A 378 0.75 -1.35 -3.04
C TYR A 378 0.02 -0.84 -4.28
N VAL A 379 -1.15 -1.40 -4.53
CA VAL A 379 -2.11 -0.92 -5.53
C VAL A 379 -3.47 -0.79 -4.86
N ASP A 380 -4.08 0.38 -4.93
CA ASP A 380 -5.39 0.70 -4.32
C ASP A 380 -5.44 0.41 -2.82
N GLY A 381 -4.32 0.70 -2.13
CA GLY A 381 -4.16 0.43 -0.71
C GLY A 381 -3.98 -1.05 -0.34
N GLN A 382 -4.03 -1.96 -1.31
CA GLN A 382 -3.77 -3.39 -1.11
C GLN A 382 -2.29 -3.69 -1.32
N HIS A 383 -1.72 -4.54 -0.48
CA HIS A 383 -0.37 -5.07 -0.69
C HIS A 383 -0.32 -5.83 -2.02
N PHE A 384 0.68 -5.51 -2.84
CA PHE A 384 0.89 -6.14 -4.14
C PHE A 384 2.12 -7.04 -4.15
N GLY A 385 3.20 -6.61 -3.49
CA GLY A 385 4.46 -7.34 -3.47
C GLY A 385 5.45 -6.79 -2.45
N THR A 386 6.38 -7.64 -2.00
CA THR A 386 7.53 -7.23 -1.17
C THR A 386 8.79 -7.84 -1.76
N HIS A 387 9.77 -6.99 -2.07
CA HIS A 387 11.06 -7.38 -2.59
C HIS A 387 12.15 -7.16 -1.52
N GLY A 388 13.09 -8.10 -1.44
CA GLY A 388 14.03 -8.18 -0.32
C GLY A 388 15.16 -7.15 -0.36
N ALA A 389 15.95 -7.10 0.73
CA ALA A 389 17.08 -6.18 0.91
C ALA A 389 18.13 -6.21 -0.23
N ALA A 390 18.19 -7.31 -0.98
CA ALA A 390 19.13 -7.47 -2.10
C ALA A 390 18.86 -6.55 -3.30
N PHE A 391 17.74 -5.83 -3.31
CA PHE A 391 17.35 -4.93 -4.39
C PHE A 391 17.23 -3.47 -3.94
N LEU A 392 17.67 -3.15 -2.71
CA LEU A 392 17.61 -1.79 -2.17
C LEU A 392 18.54 -0.86 -2.95
N PRO A 393 18.21 0.44 -3.07
CA PRO A 393 18.97 1.31 -3.94
C PRO A 393 20.31 1.66 -3.28
N GLU A 394 21.40 1.67 -4.04
CA GLU A 394 22.70 2.18 -3.59
C GLU A 394 22.78 3.69 -3.78
N ARG A 395 22.22 4.20 -4.89
CA ARG A 395 22.26 5.61 -5.28
C ARG A 395 20.87 6.21 -5.42
N PRO A 396 20.76 7.54 -5.31
CA PRO A 396 19.53 8.23 -5.68
C PRO A 396 19.14 7.99 -7.15
N MET A 397 17.84 8.07 -7.40
CA MET A 397 17.14 7.80 -8.64
C MET A 397 16.33 9.03 -9.07
N SER A 398 15.90 9.06 -10.32
CA SER A 398 14.88 9.96 -10.87
C SER A 398 13.49 9.35 -10.70
N ILE A 399 12.43 10.16 -10.84
CA ILE A 399 11.04 9.69 -10.93
C ILE A 399 10.55 9.91 -12.36
N ASN A 400 9.86 8.91 -12.93
CA ASN A 400 9.58 8.83 -14.35
C ASN A 400 8.16 8.28 -14.59
N PHE A 401 7.55 8.77 -15.66
CA PHE A 401 6.33 8.22 -16.24
C PHE A 401 6.56 8.09 -17.73
N ASN A 402 6.34 6.91 -18.29
CA ASN A 402 6.37 6.74 -19.73
C ASN A 402 5.26 5.82 -20.25
N GLN A 403 4.97 5.99 -21.53
CA GLN A 403 4.11 5.09 -22.28
C GLN A 403 4.80 4.81 -23.63
N TRP A 404 4.91 3.53 -23.99
CA TRP A 404 5.67 3.11 -25.19
C TRP A 404 5.22 1.74 -25.71
N LEU A 405 5.54 1.45 -26.97
CA LEU A 405 5.25 0.14 -27.59
C LEU A 405 6.48 -0.78 -27.53
N ILE A 406 6.27 -2.02 -27.06
CA ILE A 406 7.28 -3.09 -27.04
C ILE A 406 7.74 -3.40 -28.46
N ASP A 407 6.78 -3.61 -29.35
CA ASP A 407 6.95 -4.01 -30.74
C ASP A 407 5.75 -3.55 -31.59
N LEU A 408 5.71 -3.92 -32.87
CA LEU A 408 4.59 -3.67 -33.78
C LEU A 408 3.86 -4.98 -34.18
N GLU A 409 4.07 -6.05 -33.43
CA GLU A 409 3.54 -7.39 -33.74
C GLU A 409 2.13 -7.59 -33.18
N GLY A 410 1.81 -6.96 -32.05
CA GLY A 410 0.50 -7.09 -31.41
C GLY A 410 -0.67 -6.59 -32.27
N GLN A 411 -0.45 -5.56 -33.09
CA GLN A 411 -1.45 -4.99 -34.00
C GLN A 411 -0.81 -4.58 -35.35
N PRO A 412 -0.94 -5.41 -36.41
CA PRO A 412 -0.26 -5.18 -37.69
C PRO A 412 -0.94 -4.16 -38.60
N SER A 413 -2.11 -3.62 -38.22
CA SER A 413 -2.82 -2.61 -39.01
C SER A 413 -1.99 -1.33 -39.18
N THR A 414 -2.13 -0.69 -40.35
CA THR A 414 -1.60 0.65 -40.63
C THR A 414 -2.59 1.77 -40.29
N THR A 415 -3.75 1.43 -39.73
CA THR A 415 -4.73 2.43 -39.26
C THR A 415 -4.14 3.18 -38.06
N PRO A 416 -4.13 4.53 -38.07
CA PRO A 416 -3.69 5.31 -36.92
C PRO A 416 -4.45 4.95 -35.65
N ARG A 417 -3.72 4.85 -34.54
CA ARG A 417 -4.24 4.55 -33.21
C ARG A 417 -3.44 5.26 -32.14
N ALA A 418 -4.10 5.56 -31.03
CA ALA A 418 -3.50 6.29 -29.91
C ALA A 418 -4.06 5.78 -28.58
N TYR A 419 -3.17 5.60 -27.61
CA TYR A 419 -3.46 5.18 -26.25
C TYR A 419 -3.13 6.31 -25.29
N ASP A 420 -3.80 6.32 -24.15
CA ASP A 420 -3.62 7.33 -23.11
C ASP A 420 -3.31 6.67 -21.77
N GLN A 421 -2.28 7.15 -21.10
CA GLN A 421 -2.07 6.97 -19.67
C GLN A 421 -2.22 8.35 -19.01
N GLN A 422 -2.91 8.41 -17.88
CA GLN A 422 -3.14 9.68 -17.19
C GLN A 422 -2.55 9.66 -15.78
N VAL A 423 -2.12 10.82 -15.27
CA VAL A 423 -1.51 10.97 -13.96
C VAL A 423 -2.13 12.16 -13.24
N ASP A 424 -2.64 11.94 -12.04
CA ASP A 424 -3.35 12.95 -11.22
C ASP A 424 -2.39 13.69 -10.27
N TYR A 425 -1.40 13.00 -9.71
CA TYR A 425 -0.35 13.59 -8.89
C TYR A 425 0.87 12.66 -8.79
N VAL A 426 1.98 13.20 -8.30
CA VAL A 426 3.09 12.43 -7.77
C VAL A 426 3.51 12.97 -6.40
N LEU A 427 3.90 12.07 -5.51
CA LEU A 427 4.40 12.34 -4.17
C LEU A 427 5.66 11.52 -3.93
N HIS A 428 6.69 12.14 -3.38
CA HIS A 428 7.78 11.45 -2.70
C HIS A 428 7.98 12.03 -1.31
N VAL A 429 8.14 11.16 -0.31
CA VAL A 429 8.48 11.54 1.06
C VAL A 429 9.76 10.83 1.46
N LYS A 430 10.84 11.60 1.54
CA LYS A 430 12.18 11.09 1.77
C LYS A 430 12.29 10.42 3.15
N ASP A 431 12.91 9.26 3.19
CA ASP A 431 13.24 8.46 4.38
C ASP A 431 12.04 8.11 5.28
N GLN A 432 10.82 8.15 4.74
CA GLN A 432 9.61 7.80 5.48
C GLN A 432 8.81 6.74 4.73
N VAL A 433 8.50 5.65 5.43
CA VAL A 433 7.55 4.63 4.99
C VAL A 433 6.15 5.05 5.43
N LEU A 434 5.34 5.49 4.46
CA LEU A 434 3.96 5.86 4.67
C LEU A 434 3.05 4.73 4.18
N THR A 435 1.99 4.49 4.94
CA THR A 435 0.88 3.65 4.47
C THR A 435 0.13 4.35 3.33
N PRO A 436 -0.58 3.62 2.45
CA PRO A 436 -1.44 4.21 1.43
C PRO A 436 -2.48 5.20 1.99
N ALA A 437 -3.00 4.95 3.19
CA ALA A 437 -3.91 5.88 3.86
C ALA A 437 -3.23 7.21 4.26
N GLN A 438 -1.98 7.16 4.72
CA GLN A 438 -1.19 8.37 5.03
C GLN A 438 -0.85 9.16 3.78
N VAL A 439 -0.52 8.48 2.68
CA VAL A 439 -0.34 9.11 1.35
C VAL A 439 -1.62 9.86 0.96
N ASN A 440 -2.78 9.20 1.01
CA ASN A 440 -4.06 9.81 0.64
C ASN A 440 -4.42 11.01 1.52
N ALA A 441 -4.17 10.93 2.83
CA ALA A 441 -4.38 12.05 3.75
C ALA A 441 -3.44 13.24 3.44
N MET A 442 -2.18 12.97 3.10
CA MET A 442 -1.20 13.99 2.76
C MET A 442 -1.56 14.71 1.46
N VAL A 443 -1.91 13.96 0.41
CA VAL A 443 -2.38 14.51 -0.87
C VAL A 443 -3.67 15.32 -0.68
N GLY A 444 -4.62 14.82 0.12
CA GLY A 444 -5.84 15.55 0.46
C GLY A 444 -5.56 16.88 1.19
N SER A 445 -4.54 16.91 2.05
CA SER A 445 -4.10 18.12 2.75
C SER A 445 -3.48 19.14 1.80
N TYR A 446 -2.62 18.68 0.86
CA TYR A 446 -2.06 19.54 -0.18
C TYR A 446 -3.14 20.19 -1.04
N ARG A 447 -4.11 19.39 -1.48
CA ARG A 447 -5.25 19.88 -2.27
C ARG A 447 -6.10 20.88 -1.52
N SER A 448 -6.42 20.58 -0.26
CA SER A 448 -7.20 21.49 0.59
C SER A 448 -6.49 22.83 0.82
N ALA A 449 -5.15 22.83 0.81
CA ALA A 449 -4.32 24.03 0.90
C ALA A 449 -4.10 24.74 -0.46
N GLY A 450 -4.61 24.20 -1.57
CA GLY A 450 -4.36 24.72 -2.91
C GLY A 450 -2.89 24.62 -3.34
N LYS A 451 -2.13 23.71 -2.74
CA LYS A 451 -0.73 23.46 -3.10
C LYS A 451 -0.70 22.65 -4.39
N THR A 452 -0.05 23.19 -5.42
CA THR A 452 0.10 22.53 -6.73
C THR A 452 1.49 21.91 -6.90
N PHE A 453 2.49 22.45 -6.20
CA PHE A 453 3.87 21.97 -6.26
C PHE A 453 4.62 22.23 -4.95
N GLU A 454 5.42 21.26 -4.53
CA GLU A 454 6.45 21.35 -3.50
C GLU A 454 7.65 20.51 -3.89
N ASP A 455 8.85 21.03 -3.73
CA ASP A 455 10.05 20.20 -3.73
C ASP A 455 11.04 20.73 -2.69
N THR A 456 11.14 20.01 -1.59
CA THR A 456 12.11 20.26 -0.52
C THR A 456 13.19 19.18 -0.45
N VAL A 457 13.16 18.18 -1.35
CA VAL A 457 14.16 17.11 -1.41
C VAL A 457 15.52 17.72 -1.77
N PRO A 458 16.56 17.58 -0.93
CA PRO A 458 17.87 18.12 -1.21
C PRO A 458 18.41 17.58 -2.55
N GLY A 459 19.08 18.44 -3.31
CA GLY A 459 19.87 17.98 -4.45
C GLY A 459 20.97 17.02 -3.97
N SER A 460 21.30 16.04 -4.80
CA SER A 460 22.42 15.12 -4.62
C SER A 460 23.77 15.81 -4.79
#